data_AF-B6Q9G9-F1
#
_entry.id   AF-B6Q9G9-F1
#
_cell.length_a   1.000
_cell.length_b   1.000
_cell.length_c   1.000
_cell.angle_alpha   90.00
_cell.angle_beta   90.00
_cell.angle_gamma   90.00
#
_symmetry.space_group_name_H-M   'P 1'
#
loop_
_entity.id
_entity.type
_entity.pdbx_description
1 polymer ?
#
loop_
_entity_poly.entity_id
_entity_poly.type
_entity_poly.pdbx_seq_one_letter_code
_entity_poly.pdbx_strand_id
1 'polypeptide(L)'
;MSLNAPTEVRLDSPDDWDDWENALLNQAETYDLLGILQGTETSYKRPKVPLIKDFMPARPEPPPLTGTAPPAEDLNDRIGAAAGTRRHVARQSAQGTTASQSTESGDPGFDTNDTGNAVGIREIEKEAWHAFTVYNNQYKSLFQVWEIQRRDIDKVFTWIKKTVCLSYLKTCVLITPDWKQAYQNLKAHVGQGTADIQKKIKNEYDLYMRLFRTTRLAKEIEAWIVKWDELLTQANRKSMMIATDTMDWSTRFFDVIRNLDHAWVSAYEIQLYDKIDNNTLEYKDLTNLFRRLIQRLYSPANR
;
A
#
# COMPACT_ATOMS: atom_id res chain seq x y z
N MET A 1 2.56 -5.03 35.94
CA MET A 1 1.82 -5.65 34.82
C MET A 1 2.54 -5.23 33.55
N SER A 2 3.15 -6.19 32.85
CA SER A 2 4.01 -5.94 31.68
C SER A 2 3.23 -5.30 30.54
N LEU A 3 3.76 -4.20 30.02
CA LEU A 3 3.44 -3.68 28.70
C LEU A 3 3.96 -4.69 27.67
N ASN A 4 3.07 -5.39 26.98
CA ASN A 4 3.41 -6.09 25.74
C ASN A 4 3.77 -5.02 24.70
N ALA A 5 5.06 -4.78 24.50
CA ALA A 5 5.54 -4.14 23.28
C ALA A 5 5.18 -5.08 22.11
N PRO A 6 4.60 -4.59 21.01
CA PRO A 6 4.49 -5.40 19.81
C PRO A 6 5.92 -5.72 19.37
N THR A 7 6.25 -6.99 19.22
CA THR A 7 7.52 -7.46 18.66
C THR A 7 7.75 -6.70 17.35
N GLU A 8 8.71 -5.78 17.33
CA GLU A 8 8.98 -4.95 16.15
C GLU A 8 9.57 -5.89 15.09
N VAL A 9 8.73 -6.33 14.13
CA VAL A 9 9.14 -7.24 13.06
C VAL A 9 10.18 -6.52 12.20
N ARG A 10 11.37 -7.10 12.05
CA ARG A 10 12.48 -6.55 11.29
C ARG A 10 12.97 -7.52 10.23
N LEU A 11 13.37 -6.98 9.08
CA LEU A 11 14.02 -7.71 8.00
C LEU A 11 15.53 -7.47 8.09
N ASP A 12 16.20 -8.28 8.91
CA ASP A 12 17.64 -8.21 9.10
C ASP A 12 18.39 -9.25 8.27
N SER A 13 17.71 -10.35 7.93
CA SER A 13 18.23 -11.46 7.15
C SER A 13 17.15 -12.08 6.24
N PRO A 14 17.53 -12.95 5.29
CA PRO A 14 16.55 -13.67 4.48
C PRO A 14 15.65 -14.64 5.27
N ASP A 15 16.05 -15.04 6.48
CA ASP A 15 15.24 -15.90 7.35
C ASP A 15 13.98 -15.15 7.84
N ASP A 16 14.08 -13.82 8.01
CA ASP A 16 13.00 -12.98 8.52
C ASP A 16 11.93 -12.64 7.45
N TRP A 17 12.15 -13.04 6.20
CA TRP A 17 11.32 -12.66 5.06
C TRP A 17 9.84 -12.97 5.27
N ASP A 18 9.51 -14.19 5.69
CA ASP A 18 8.11 -14.64 5.72
C ASP A 18 7.34 -13.86 6.80
N ASP A 19 7.94 -13.69 7.98
CA ASP A 19 7.33 -12.96 9.09
C ASP A 19 7.20 -11.47 8.75
N TRP A 20 8.23 -10.90 8.10
CA TRP A 20 8.22 -9.50 7.68
C TRP A 20 7.26 -9.22 6.52
N GLU A 21 7.22 -10.09 5.51
CA GLU A 21 6.29 -9.98 4.38
C GLU A 21 4.85 -10.09 4.88
N ASN A 22 4.55 -11.06 5.76
CA ASN A 22 3.22 -11.16 6.36
C ASN A 22 2.84 -9.90 7.14
N ALA A 23 3.76 -9.33 7.93
CA ALA A 23 3.51 -8.07 8.64
C ALA A 23 3.24 -6.91 7.67
N LEU A 24 3.99 -6.83 6.56
CA LEU A 24 3.76 -5.82 5.52
C LEU A 24 2.39 -5.98 4.86
N LEU A 25 2.02 -7.21 4.48
CA LEU A 25 0.75 -7.50 3.82
C LEU A 25 -0.44 -7.15 4.74
N ASN A 26 -0.36 -7.50 6.03
CA ASN A 26 -1.37 -7.11 7.03
C ASN A 26 -1.45 -5.58 7.20
N GLN A 27 -0.30 -4.89 7.18
CA GLN A 27 -0.27 -3.43 7.24
C GLN A 27 -0.92 -2.80 6.01
N ALA A 28 -0.67 -3.34 4.82
CA ALA A 28 -1.27 -2.90 3.57
C ALA A 28 -2.78 -3.17 3.55
N GLU A 29 -3.24 -4.32 4.05
CA GLU A 29 -4.66 -4.67 4.18
C GLU A 29 -5.39 -3.71 5.13
N THR A 30 -4.77 -3.38 6.27
CA THR A 30 -5.33 -2.41 7.25
C THR A 30 -5.63 -1.04 6.63
N TYR A 31 -4.87 -0.66 5.60
CA TYR A 31 -5.02 0.61 4.89
C TYR A 31 -5.73 0.48 3.53
N ASP A 32 -6.28 -0.68 3.20
CA ASP A 32 -6.91 -0.95 1.89
C ASP A 32 -5.95 -0.69 0.70
N LEU A 33 -4.68 -1.06 0.89
CA LEU A 33 -3.61 -0.90 -0.09
C LEU A 33 -3.07 -2.25 -0.60
N LEU A 34 -3.58 -3.38 -0.11
CA LEU A 34 -3.09 -4.71 -0.46
C LEU A 34 -3.18 -4.96 -1.97
N GLY A 35 -4.34 -4.66 -2.58
CA GLY A 35 -4.53 -4.82 -4.02
C GLY A 35 -3.57 -3.93 -4.83
N ILE A 36 -3.29 -2.73 -4.33
CA ILE A 36 -2.33 -1.80 -4.95
C ILE A 36 -0.90 -2.34 -4.85
N LEU A 37 -0.50 -2.87 -3.68
CA LEU A 37 0.83 -3.45 -3.47
C LEU A 37 1.08 -4.67 -4.37
N GLN A 38 0.07 -5.52 -4.52
CA GLN A 38 0.12 -6.72 -5.35
C GLN A 38 -0.05 -6.41 -6.85
N GLY A 39 -0.46 -5.20 -7.20
CA GLY A 39 -0.65 -4.77 -8.59
C GLY A 39 -1.98 -5.22 -9.20
N THR A 40 -2.92 -5.72 -8.40
CA THR A 40 -4.30 -6.02 -8.84
C THR A 40 -5.14 -4.75 -8.94
N GLU A 41 -4.78 -3.69 -8.21
CA GLU A 41 -5.45 -2.41 -8.24
C GLU A 41 -4.52 -1.25 -8.59
N THR A 42 -5.09 -0.19 -9.15
CA THR A 42 -4.36 1.05 -9.48
C THR A 42 -4.61 2.13 -8.44
N SER A 43 -3.55 2.79 -8.00
CA SER A 43 -3.66 3.98 -7.14
C SER A 43 -4.44 5.11 -7.82
N TYR A 44 -5.14 5.92 -7.03
CA TYR A 44 -5.81 7.11 -7.50
C TYR A 44 -4.79 8.10 -8.07
N LYS A 45 -5.14 8.71 -9.20
CA LYS A 45 -4.37 9.82 -9.77
C LYS A 45 -4.79 11.11 -9.07
N ARG A 46 -3.82 12.01 -8.85
CA ARG A 46 -4.10 13.34 -8.30
C ARG A 46 -5.10 14.06 -9.23
N PRO A 47 -6.27 14.48 -8.73
CA PRO A 47 -7.26 15.16 -9.57
C PRO A 47 -6.76 16.57 -9.95
N LYS A 48 -7.21 17.06 -11.11
CA LYS A 48 -6.85 18.39 -11.63
C LYS A 48 -7.74 19.46 -11.01
N VAL A 49 -7.12 20.56 -10.55
CA VAL A 49 -7.84 21.71 -9.99
C VAL A 49 -8.69 22.34 -11.09
N PRO A 50 -10.02 22.49 -10.89
CA PRO A 50 -10.86 23.18 -11.86
C PRO A 50 -10.64 24.68 -11.80
N LEU A 51 -10.61 25.32 -12.97
CA LEU A 51 -10.54 26.78 -13.09
C LEU A 51 -11.84 27.27 -13.70
N ILE A 52 -12.47 28.29 -13.11
CA ILE A 52 -13.75 28.85 -13.60
C ILE A 52 -13.67 29.29 -15.07
N LYS A 53 -12.50 29.75 -15.51
CA LYS A 53 -12.23 30.13 -16.90
C LYS A 53 -12.43 28.98 -17.91
N ASP A 54 -12.31 27.73 -17.46
CA ASP A 54 -12.50 26.54 -18.31
C ASP A 54 -13.99 26.26 -18.57
N PHE A 55 -14.88 26.92 -17.81
CA PHE A 55 -16.34 26.80 -17.91
C PHE A 55 -16.99 28.07 -18.47
N MET A 56 -16.27 29.20 -18.47
CA MET A 56 -16.80 30.46 -18.98
C MET A 56 -16.69 30.53 -20.51
N PRO A 57 -17.69 31.11 -21.20
CA PRO A 57 -17.58 31.37 -22.63
C PRO A 57 -16.41 32.32 -22.91
N ALA A 58 -15.72 32.12 -24.04
CA ALA A 58 -14.71 33.06 -24.49
C ALA A 58 -15.33 34.45 -24.67
N ARG A 59 -14.77 35.47 -24.03
CA ARG A 59 -15.22 36.86 -24.23
C ARG A 59 -15.02 37.19 -25.72
N PRO A 60 -16.05 37.71 -26.42
CA PRO A 60 -15.87 38.20 -27.79
C PRO A 60 -14.76 39.23 -27.81
N GLU A 61 -13.78 39.08 -28.71
CA GLU A 61 -12.78 40.13 -28.92
C GLU A 61 -13.50 41.42 -29.32
N PRO A 62 -13.16 42.58 -28.72
CA PRO A 62 -13.72 43.83 -29.16
C PRO A 62 -13.38 44.01 -30.65
N PRO A 63 -14.35 44.41 -31.50
CA PRO A 63 -14.09 44.63 -32.91
C PRO A 63 -12.93 45.63 -33.07
N PRO A 64 -12.03 45.43 -34.05
CA PRO A 64 -10.93 46.35 -34.27
C PRO A 64 -11.48 47.77 -34.47
N LEU A 65 -10.90 48.74 -33.77
CA LEU A 65 -11.21 50.16 -33.91
C LEU A 65 -10.81 50.63 -35.32
N THR A 66 -11.66 50.42 -36.32
CA THR A 66 -11.57 51.12 -37.60
C THR A 66 -12.24 52.48 -37.46
N GLY A 67 -11.51 53.43 -36.86
CA GLY A 67 -11.88 54.83 -36.75
C GLY A 67 -10.74 55.69 -37.25
N THR A 68 -10.87 56.20 -38.47
CA THR A 68 -9.98 57.14 -39.14
C THR A 68 -9.71 58.36 -38.24
N ALA A 69 -8.46 58.61 -37.87
CA ALA A 69 -8.06 59.81 -37.14
C ALA A 69 -8.21 61.06 -38.03
N PRO A 70 -8.85 62.15 -37.57
CA PRO A 70 -8.68 63.46 -38.18
C PRO A 70 -7.32 64.07 -37.79
N PRO A 71 -6.72 64.91 -38.65
CA PRO A 71 -5.36 65.39 -38.48
C PRO A 71 -5.22 66.41 -37.36
N ALA A 72 -4.03 66.45 -36.78
CA ALA A 72 -3.61 67.39 -35.76
C ALA A 72 -3.53 68.81 -36.31
N GLU A 73 -4.22 69.75 -35.67
CA GLU A 73 -3.89 71.17 -35.74
C GLU A 73 -3.69 71.76 -34.34
N ASP A 74 -2.62 72.54 -34.32
CA ASP A 74 -1.89 73.25 -33.28
C ASP A 74 -2.76 74.16 -32.38
N LEU A 75 -2.60 74.06 -31.06
CA LEU A 75 -2.61 75.25 -30.19
C LEU A 75 -1.85 74.99 -28.89
N ASN A 76 -0.61 75.45 -28.89
CA ASN A 76 0.25 75.58 -27.71
C ASN A 76 -0.18 76.79 -26.85
N ASP A 77 0.28 76.78 -25.59
CA ASP A 77 0.37 77.88 -24.62
C ASP A 77 -0.84 78.18 -23.69
N ARG A 78 -0.74 77.71 -22.43
CA ARG A 78 -0.24 78.53 -21.30
C ARG A 78 -0.26 77.81 -19.94
N ILE A 79 0.95 77.48 -19.47
CA ILE A 79 1.55 77.77 -18.13
C ILE A 79 0.67 77.66 -16.87
N GLY A 80 1.12 76.83 -15.91
CA GLY A 80 0.81 76.99 -14.48
C GLY A 80 1.28 75.85 -13.59
N ALA A 81 2.50 75.97 -13.05
CA ALA A 81 3.18 75.00 -12.19
C ALA A 81 2.58 74.84 -10.77
N ALA A 82 2.74 73.66 -10.17
CA ALA A 82 3.29 73.50 -8.80
C ALA A 82 3.47 72.02 -8.42
N ALA A 83 4.69 71.71 -7.98
CA ALA A 83 5.10 70.45 -7.37
C ALA A 83 4.61 70.34 -5.91
N GLY A 84 4.40 69.11 -5.41
CA GLY A 84 4.08 68.90 -3.99
C GLY A 84 3.87 67.43 -3.60
N THR A 85 4.94 66.80 -3.15
CA THR A 85 5.04 65.48 -2.52
C THR A 85 4.21 65.36 -1.22
N ARG A 86 3.46 64.27 -1.00
CA ARG A 86 3.61 63.34 0.16
C ARG A 86 2.44 62.34 0.36
N ARG A 87 2.87 61.12 0.71
CA ARG A 87 2.13 60.00 1.31
C ARG A 87 1.44 60.41 2.63
N HIS A 88 0.26 59.84 2.92
CA HIS A 88 0.05 58.78 3.93
C HIS A 88 -1.46 58.56 4.20
N VAL A 89 -1.85 57.27 4.12
CA VAL A 89 -2.60 56.48 5.13
C VAL A 89 -4.04 56.84 5.51
N ALA A 90 -4.89 55.90 5.10
CA ALA A 90 -5.95 55.18 5.82
C ALA A 90 -7.22 55.89 6.34
N ARG A 91 -8.29 55.13 6.06
CA ARG A 91 -9.36 54.67 6.97
C ARG A 91 -10.69 55.42 6.90
N GLN A 92 -11.65 54.61 6.43
CA GLN A 92 -12.96 54.34 7.05
C GLN A 92 -14.19 55.16 6.63
N SER A 93 -15.26 54.35 6.48
CA SER A 93 -16.70 54.64 6.56
C SER A 93 -17.35 55.09 5.24
N ALA A 94 -18.18 54.28 4.57
CA ALA A 94 -19.44 53.63 4.95
C ALA A 94 -20.62 54.61 5.11
N GLN A 95 -21.57 54.42 4.19
CA GLN A 95 -23.02 54.69 4.26
C GLN A 95 -23.54 56.13 4.23
N GLY A 96 -24.55 56.33 3.35
CA GLY A 96 -25.69 57.20 3.66
C GLY A 96 -26.04 58.25 2.61
N THR A 97 -26.80 57.82 1.61
CA THR A 97 -28.02 58.46 1.07
C THR A 97 -28.16 59.99 1.15
N THR A 98 -28.38 60.67 0.02
CA THR A 98 -29.61 61.47 -0.25
C THR A 98 -29.69 61.81 -1.73
N ALA A 99 -30.90 61.67 -2.27
CA ALA A 99 -31.32 61.98 -3.63
C ALA A 99 -31.20 63.47 -3.99
N SER A 100 -30.93 63.73 -5.27
CA SER A 100 -31.43 64.94 -5.95
C SER A 100 -32.11 64.49 -7.24
N GLN A 101 -33.40 64.81 -7.32
CA GLN A 101 -34.23 64.76 -8.51
C GLN A 101 -33.72 65.77 -9.54
N SER A 102 -33.68 65.36 -10.80
CA SER A 102 -34.11 66.18 -11.93
C SER A 102 -34.70 65.24 -12.97
N THR A 103 -36.02 65.28 -13.08
CA THR A 103 -36.81 64.85 -14.23
C THR A 103 -36.42 65.66 -15.44
N GLU A 104 -36.01 64.99 -16.52
CA GLU A 104 -36.29 65.50 -17.86
C GLU A 104 -36.72 64.33 -18.75
N SER A 105 -37.90 64.51 -19.29
CA SER A 105 -38.71 63.60 -20.07
C SER A 105 -38.18 63.44 -21.48
N GLY A 106 -37.95 62.19 -21.90
CA GLY A 106 -37.77 61.78 -23.29
C GLY A 106 -37.88 60.26 -23.41
N ASP A 107 -39.03 59.77 -23.88
CA ASP A 107 -39.36 58.36 -24.13
C ASP A 107 -39.52 58.17 -25.66
N PRO A 108 -39.40 56.97 -26.24
CA PRO A 108 -38.36 55.94 -26.11
C PRO A 108 -37.74 55.60 -27.48
N GLY A 109 -36.42 55.43 -27.53
CA GLY A 109 -35.76 54.61 -28.54
C GLY A 109 -35.53 53.22 -27.99
N PHE A 110 -36.53 52.35 -28.06
CA PHE A 110 -36.42 50.97 -27.58
C PHE A 110 -35.64 50.13 -28.60
N ASP A 111 -34.31 50.10 -28.49
CA ASP A 111 -33.48 49.10 -29.14
C ASP A 111 -33.66 47.75 -28.42
N THR A 112 -34.66 46.97 -28.85
CA THR A 112 -35.00 45.64 -28.33
C THR A 112 -33.89 44.60 -28.39
N ASN A 113 -32.81 44.85 -29.13
CA ASN A 113 -31.88 43.79 -29.51
C ASN A 113 -30.73 43.58 -28.51
N ASP A 114 -30.43 44.57 -27.67
CA ASP A 114 -29.34 44.46 -26.67
C ASP A 114 -29.78 43.73 -25.39
N THR A 115 -31.07 43.82 -25.04
CA THR A 115 -31.59 43.19 -23.82
C THR A 115 -31.68 41.67 -23.96
N GLY A 116 -32.01 41.16 -25.15
CA GLY A 116 -32.03 39.72 -25.44
C GLY A 116 -30.65 39.06 -25.35
N ASN A 117 -29.61 39.73 -25.88
CA ASN A 117 -28.22 39.28 -25.77
C ASN A 117 -27.72 39.34 -24.32
N ALA A 118 -28.03 40.39 -23.57
CA ALA A 118 -27.64 40.50 -22.17
C ALA A 118 -28.34 39.48 -21.24
N VAL A 119 -29.58 39.10 -21.54
CA VAL A 119 -30.28 38.00 -20.82
C VAL A 119 -29.66 36.65 -21.19
N GLY A 120 -29.35 36.41 -22.46
CA GLY A 120 -28.69 35.18 -22.92
C GLY A 120 -27.30 34.99 -22.31
N ILE A 121 -26.47 36.05 -22.28
CA ILE A 121 -25.13 36.00 -21.67
C ILE A 121 -25.21 35.71 -20.17
N ARG A 122 -26.16 36.31 -19.45
CA ARG A 122 -26.35 36.05 -18.01
C ARG A 122 -26.79 34.62 -17.71
N GLU A 123 -27.64 34.03 -18.55
CA GLU A 123 -28.05 32.64 -18.37
C GLU A 123 -26.89 31.67 -18.68
N ILE A 124 -26.07 31.95 -19.71
CA ILE A 124 -24.86 31.18 -20.01
C ILE A 124 -23.83 31.28 -18.87
N GLU A 125 -23.62 32.46 -18.31
CA GLU A 125 -22.74 32.64 -17.15
C GLU A 125 -23.25 31.87 -15.93
N LYS A 126 -24.56 31.90 -15.67
CA LYS A 126 -25.19 31.15 -14.58
C LYS A 126 -25.05 29.64 -14.77
N GLU A 127 -25.20 29.14 -16.00
CA GLU A 127 -24.97 27.74 -16.34
C GLU A 127 -23.49 27.35 -16.15
N ALA A 128 -22.56 28.19 -16.58
CA ALA A 128 -21.12 28.01 -16.35
C ALA A 128 -20.77 27.95 -14.85
N TRP A 129 -21.36 28.83 -14.04
CA TRP A 129 -21.19 28.81 -12.58
C TRP A 129 -21.77 27.55 -11.94
N HIS A 130 -22.92 27.08 -12.43
CA HIS A 130 -23.51 25.83 -11.97
C HIS A 130 -22.61 24.64 -12.31
N ALA A 131 -22.16 24.53 -13.57
CA ALA A 131 -21.26 23.46 -14.03
C ALA A 131 -19.94 23.46 -13.25
N PHE A 132 -19.33 24.63 -13.05
CA PHE A 132 -18.13 24.77 -12.22
C PHE A 132 -18.38 24.32 -10.78
N THR A 133 -19.52 24.68 -10.19
CA THR A 133 -19.85 24.29 -8.81
C THR A 133 -19.96 22.77 -8.68
N VAL A 134 -20.65 22.11 -9.61
CA VAL A 134 -20.77 20.63 -9.64
C VAL A 134 -19.38 19.99 -9.78
N TYR A 135 -18.59 20.43 -10.76
CA TYR A 135 -17.26 19.87 -11.00
C TYR A 135 -16.29 20.14 -9.85
N ASN A 136 -16.35 21.31 -9.21
CA ASN A 136 -15.55 21.65 -8.05
C ASN A 136 -15.89 20.77 -6.84
N ASN A 137 -17.16 20.42 -6.66
CA ASN A 137 -17.56 19.47 -5.62
C ASN A 137 -17.02 18.07 -5.90
N GLN A 138 -17.10 17.59 -7.16
CA GLN A 138 -16.51 16.32 -7.56
C GLN A 138 -14.99 16.30 -7.36
N TYR A 139 -14.30 17.38 -7.75
CA TYR A 139 -12.86 17.57 -7.52
C TYR A 139 -12.53 17.44 -6.03
N LYS A 140 -13.27 18.10 -5.14
CA LYS A 140 -13.05 18.03 -3.69
C LYS A 140 -13.17 16.58 -3.18
N SER A 141 -14.21 15.85 -3.59
CA SER A 141 -14.39 14.45 -3.20
C SER A 141 -13.24 13.56 -3.70
N LEU A 142 -12.86 13.68 -4.98
CA LEU A 142 -11.73 12.92 -5.53
C LEU A 142 -10.40 13.28 -4.87
N PHE A 143 -10.20 14.56 -4.53
CA PHE A 143 -8.99 15.02 -3.87
C PHE A 143 -8.87 14.46 -2.46
N GLN A 144 -9.97 14.40 -1.71
CA GLN A 144 -10.02 13.78 -0.38
C GLN A 144 -9.64 12.30 -0.43
N VAL A 145 -10.24 11.52 -1.34
CA VAL A 145 -9.95 10.09 -1.50
C VAL A 145 -8.47 9.88 -1.89
N TRP A 146 -7.97 10.65 -2.85
CA TRP A 146 -6.56 10.61 -3.26
C TRP A 146 -5.61 10.99 -2.11
N GLU A 147 -5.93 12.02 -1.33
CA GLU A 147 -5.09 12.49 -0.23
C GLU A 147 -5.00 11.45 0.89
N ILE A 148 -6.12 10.81 1.23
CA ILE A 148 -6.15 9.71 2.21
C ILE A 148 -5.27 8.56 1.74
N GLN A 149 -5.49 8.08 0.51
CA GLN A 149 -4.70 6.96 -0.03
C GLN A 149 -3.20 7.29 -0.07
N ARG A 150 -2.83 8.52 -0.49
CA ARG A 150 -1.43 8.95 -0.48
C ARG A 150 -0.82 8.94 0.92
N ARG A 151 -1.56 9.45 1.91
CA ARG A 151 -1.12 9.46 3.31
C ARG A 151 -0.91 8.05 3.85
N ASP A 152 -1.79 7.13 3.50
CA ASP A 152 -1.69 5.74 3.96
C ASP A 152 -0.55 5.00 3.26
N ILE A 153 -0.31 5.26 1.97
CA ILE A 153 0.89 4.80 1.26
C ILE A 153 2.15 5.30 1.97
N ASP A 154 2.21 6.59 2.35
CA ASP A 154 3.35 7.16 3.06
C ASP A 154 3.59 6.50 4.41
N LYS A 155 2.52 6.11 5.14
CA LYS A 155 2.62 5.36 6.40
C LYS A 155 3.24 3.98 6.18
N VAL A 156 2.73 3.21 5.21
CA VAL A 156 3.27 1.87 4.89
C VAL A 156 4.71 1.98 4.43
N PHE A 157 5.02 2.94 3.56
CA PHE A 157 6.39 3.10 3.06
C PHE A 157 7.37 3.55 4.15
N THR A 158 6.92 4.40 5.07
CA THR A 158 7.70 4.78 6.26
C THR A 158 7.93 3.57 7.16
N TRP A 159 6.94 2.69 7.32
CA TRP A 159 7.09 1.45 8.05
C TRP A 159 8.17 0.56 7.40
N ILE A 160 8.12 0.34 6.08
CA ILE A 160 9.15 -0.42 5.34
C ILE A 160 10.55 0.14 5.63
N LYS A 161 10.72 1.46 5.55
CA LYS A 161 12.02 2.11 5.80
C LYS A 161 12.56 1.91 7.21
N LYS A 162 11.67 1.73 8.20
CA LYS A 162 12.04 1.52 9.62
C LYS A 162 12.33 0.07 9.94
N THR A 163 11.67 -0.87 9.27
CA THR A 163 11.72 -2.29 9.60
C THR A 163 12.73 -3.08 8.80
N VAL A 164 13.37 -2.51 7.77
CA VAL A 164 14.48 -3.17 7.06
C VAL A 164 15.84 -2.78 7.64
N CYS A 165 16.81 -3.69 7.57
CA CYS A 165 18.18 -3.38 7.97
C CYS A 165 18.83 -2.33 7.03
N LEU A 166 19.92 -1.71 7.50
CA LEU A 166 20.58 -0.62 6.77
C LEU A 166 21.06 -1.03 5.38
N SER A 167 21.44 -2.29 5.18
CA SER A 167 21.87 -2.81 3.89
C SER A 167 20.71 -2.79 2.89
N TYR A 168 19.60 -3.45 3.23
CA TYR A 168 18.40 -3.49 2.39
C TYR A 168 17.76 -2.11 2.20
N LEU A 169 17.82 -1.24 3.22
CA LEU A 169 17.38 0.14 3.10
C LEU A 169 18.12 0.85 1.95
N LYS A 170 19.45 0.73 1.89
CA LYS A 170 20.27 1.39 0.88
C LYS A 170 20.15 0.75 -0.50
N THR A 171 20.09 -0.57 -0.58
CA THR A 171 20.16 -1.30 -1.86
C THR A 171 18.80 -1.52 -2.51
N CYS A 172 17.73 -1.64 -1.73
CA CYS A 172 16.41 -2.03 -2.24
C CYS A 172 15.35 -0.92 -2.10
N VAL A 173 15.39 -0.18 -0.99
CA VAL A 173 14.32 0.77 -0.63
C VAL A 173 14.61 2.19 -1.09
N LEU A 174 15.81 2.73 -0.81
CA LEU A 174 16.16 4.12 -1.15
C LEU A 174 16.49 4.34 -2.62
N ILE A 175 16.63 3.28 -3.42
CA ILE A 175 16.85 3.37 -4.86
C ILE A 175 15.60 3.76 -5.64
N THR A 176 14.43 3.81 -4.99
CA THR A 176 13.16 4.15 -5.60
C THR A 176 12.29 4.99 -4.66
N PRO A 177 11.56 5.99 -5.17
CA PRO A 177 10.54 6.68 -4.40
C PRO A 177 9.21 5.89 -4.33
N ASP A 178 9.04 4.84 -5.14
CA ASP A 178 7.83 4.02 -5.17
C ASP A 178 7.94 2.84 -4.19
N TRP A 179 7.04 2.82 -3.21
CA TRP A 179 6.94 1.77 -2.20
C TRP A 179 6.68 0.37 -2.79
N LYS A 180 5.97 0.29 -3.92
CA LYS A 180 5.74 -1.00 -4.60
C LYS A 180 7.02 -1.54 -5.19
N GLN A 181 7.75 -0.69 -5.91
CA GLN A 181 9.06 -1.06 -6.44
C GLN A 181 10.04 -1.40 -5.32
N ALA A 182 10.00 -0.69 -4.19
CA ALA A 182 10.84 -1.02 -3.03
C ALA A 182 10.54 -2.43 -2.50
N TYR A 183 9.26 -2.79 -2.36
CA TYR A 183 8.86 -4.15 -1.98
C TYR A 183 9.32 -5.20 -2.99
N GLN A 184 9.16 -4.96 -4.30
CA GLN A 184 9.64 -5.89 -5.33
C GLN A 184 11.16 -6.06 -5.31
N ASN A 185 11.91 -4.99 -5.08
CA ASN A 185 13.37 -5.06 -4.94
C ASN A 185 13.78 -5.89 -3.72
N LEU A 186 13.12 -5.67 -2.58
CA LEU A 186 13.34 -6.47 -1.37
C LEU A 186 13.05 -7.94 -1.64
N LYS A 187 11.91 -8.25 -2.27
CA LYS A 187 11.51 -9.61 -2.64
C LYS A 187 12.52 -10.29 -3.55
N ALA A 188 13.02 -9.59 -4.57
CA ALA A 188 14.02 -10.13 -5.49
C ALA A 188 15.38 -10.35 -4.79
N HIS A 189 15.81 -9.40 -3.96
CA HIS A 189 17.10 -9.48 -3.26
C HIS A 189 17.09 -10.55 -2.15
N VAL A 190 15.98 -10.67 -1.42
CA VAL A 190 15.82 -11.66 -0.35
C VAL A 190 15.51 -13.04 -0.91
N GLY A 191 14.81 -13.11 -2.06
CA GLY A 191 14.54 -14.34 -2.81
C GLY A 191 15.80 -15.14 -3.17
N GLN A 192 16.94 -14.46 -3.39
CA GLN A 192 18.24 -15.12 -3.55
C GLN A 192 18.65 -15.87 -2.27
N GLY A 193 18.42 -15.27 -1.10
CA GLY A 193 18.65 -15.93 0.18
C GLY A 193 17.68 -17.08 0.45
N THR A 194 16.47 -17.06 -0.14
CA THR A 194 15.51 -18.16 0.00
C THR A 194 16.05 -19.48 -0.57
N ALA A 195 16.76 -19.46 -1.71
CA ALA A 195 17.36 -20.67 -2.28
C ALA A 195 18.46 -21.25 -1.39
N ASP A 196 19.31 -20.40 -0.82
CA ASP A 196 20.36 -20.81 0.11
C ASP A 196 19.79 -21.37 1.42
N ILE A 197 18.71 -20.75 1.93
CA ILE A 197 17.98 -21.25 3.10
C ILE A 197 17.34 -22.60 2.81
N GLN A 198 16.65 -22.75 1.67
CA GLN A 198 16.06 -24.04 1.28
C GLN A 198 17.13 -25.13 1.17
N LYS A 199 18.30 -24.81 0.59
CA LYS A 199 19.44 -25.72 0.53
C LYS A 199 19.96 -26.07 1.93
N LYS A 200 20.07 -25.11 2.83
CA LYS A 200 20.47 -25.33 4.23
C LYS A 200 19.48 -26.23 4.96
N ILE A 201 18.18 -25.93 4.90
CA ILE A 201 17.11 -26.74 5.51
C ILE A 201 17.18 -28.18 4.99
N LYS A 202 17.30 -28.36 3.67
CA LYS A 202 17.42 -29.69 3.06
C LYS A 202 18.65 -30.44 3.58
N ASN A 203 19.81 -29.80 3.60
CA ASN A 203 21.04 -30.42 4.09
C ASN A 203 20.95 -30.80 5.56
N GLU A 204 20.38 -29.92 6.39
CA GLU A 204 20.15 -30.19 7.81
C GLU A 204 19.17 -31.35 8.00
N TYR A 205 18.06 -31.37 7.26
CA TYR A 205 17.09 -32.47 7.28
C TYR A 205 17.74 -33.80 6.87
N ASP A 206 18.42 -33.87 5.73
CA ASP A 206 19.07 -35.09 5.23
C ASP A 206 20.13 -35.60 6.23
N LEU A 207 20.90 -34.69 6.85
CA LEU A 207 21.86 -35.04 7.90
C LEU A 207 21.15 -35.56 9.16
N TYR A 208 20.08 -34.90 9.59
CA TYR A 208 19.37 -35.23 10.82
C TYR A 208 18.64 -36.57 10.75
N MET A 209 18.08 -36.90 9.57
CA MET A 209 17.49 -38.21 9.27
C MET A 209 18.56 -39.30 9.27
N ARG A 210 19.72 -39.06 8.64
CA ARG A 210 20.83 -40.03 8.59
C ARG A 210 21.47 -40.30 9.95
N LEU A 211 21.57 -39.28 10.82
CA LEU A 211 22.25 -39.40 12.12
C LEU A 211 21.39 -40.05 13.21
N PHE A 212 20.16 -40.44 12.90
CA PHE A 212 19.32 -41.18 13.83
C PHE A 212 19.99 -42.50 14.23
N ARG A 213 20.02 -42.80 15.53
CA ARG A 213 20.61 -44.03 16.07
C ARG A 213 19.63 -44.67 17.03
N THR A 214 19.42 -45.98 16.88
CA THR A 214 18.47 -46.77 17.67
C THR A 214 18.92 -47.03 19.11
N THR A 215 20.21 -46.85 19.41
CA THR A 215 20.80 -47.05 20.75
C THR A 215 20.66 -45.83 21.67
N ARG A 216 19.82 -44.84 21.32
CA ARG A 216 19.67 -43.57 22.04
C ARG A 216 18.86 -43.74 23.34
N LEU A 217 19.11 -42.86 24.30
CA LEU A 217 18.25 -42.71 25.48
C LEU A 217 16.91 -42.07 25.05
N ALA A 218 15.81 -42.36 25.75
CA ALA A 218 14.49 -41.79 25.44
C ALA A 218 14.51 -40.25 25.27
N LYS A 219 15.29 -39.54 26.11
CA LYS A 219 15.46 -38.08 26.04
C LYS A 219 16.10 -37.61 24.72
N GLU A 220 17.02 -38.39 24.16
CA GLU A 220 17.70 -38.06 22.89
C GLU A 220 16.79 -38.33 21.68
N ILE A 221 15.84 -39.26 21.81
CA ILE A 221 14.80 -39.50 20.81
C ILE A 221 13.75 -38.39 20.85
N GLU A 222 13.38 -37.90 22.04
CA GLU A 222 12.52 -36.70 22.17
C GLU A 222 13.19 -35.43 21.64
N ALA A 223 14.48 -35.25 21.87
CA ALA A 223 15.21 -34.13 21.24
C ALA A 223 15.19 -34.26 19.70
N TRP A 224 15.26 -35.50 19.20
CA TRP A 224 15.18 -35.78 17.77
C TRP A 224 13.81 -35.45 17.17
N ILE A 225 12.71 -35.88 17.82
CA ILE A 225 11.37 -35.62 17.30
C ILE A 225 11.03 -34.13 17.26
N VAL A 226 11.47 -33.37 18.27
CA VAL A 226 11.26 -31.91 18.33
C VAL A 226 12.00 -31.22 17.20
N LYS A 227 13.26 -31.59 16.95
CA LYS A 227 14.04 -30.96 15.88
C LYS A 227 13.53 -31.35 14.48
N TRP A 228 13.04 -32.57 14.31
CA TRP A 228 12.39 -33.00 13.07
C TRP A 228 11.14 -32.18 12.77
N ASP A 229 10.25 -32.00 13.75
CA ASP A 229 9.03 -31.18 13.62
C ASP A 229 9.36 -29.70 13.34
N GLU A 230 10.40 -29.17 13.99
CA GLU A 230 10.92 -27.83 13.73
C GLU A 230 11.41 -27.66 12.28
N LEU A 231 12.20 -28.61 11.77
CA LEU A 231 12.73 -28.59 10.40
C LEU A 231 11.62 -28.71 9.36
N LEU A 232 10.63 -29.59 9.58
CA LEU A 232 9.47 -29.69 8.67
C LEU A 232 8.59 -28.46 8.73
N THR A 233 8.43 -27.85 9.90
CA THR A 233 7.71 -26.57 10.01
C THR A 233 8.42 -25.46 9.23
N GLN A 234 9.75 -25.36 9.32
CA GLN A 234 10.54 -24.41 8.53
C GLN A 234 10.45 -24.70 7.03
N ALA A 235 10.60 -25.97 6.63
CA ALA A 235 10.46 -26.40 5.24
C ALA A 235 9.06 -26.12 4.68
N ASN A 236 8.01 -26.30 5.48
CA ASN A 236 6.62 -26.04 5.09
C ASN A 236 6.37 -24.54 4.86
N ARG A 237 6.90 -23.67 5.74
CA ARG A 237 6.84 -22.20 5.54
C ARG A 237 7.46 -21.79 4.21
N LYS A 238 8.54 -22.45 3.81
CA LYS A 238 9.22 -22.24 2.52
C LYS A 238 8.63 -23.06 1.36
N SER A 239 7.48 -23.71 1.55
CA SER A 239 6.80 -24.56 0.57
C SER A 239 7.70 -25.62 -0.09
N MET A 240 8.63 -26.19 0.69
CA MET A 240 9.56 -27.20 0.19
C MET A 240 8.89 -28.56 0.10
N MET A 241 9.19 -29.34 -0.96
CA MET A 241 8.62 -30.68 -1.15
C MET A 241 8.88 -31.63 0.03
N ILE A 242 10.01 -31.47 0.73
CA ILE A 242 10.37 -32.25 1.94
C ILE A 242 9.32 -32.14 3.04
N ALA A 243 8.48 -31.10 3.02
CA ALA A 243 7.40 -30.87 3.97
C ALA A 243 6.02 -30.98 3.31
N THR A 244 5.86 -30.56 2.06
CA THR A 244 4.53 -30.53 1.42
C THR A 244 4.09 -31.88 0.84
N ASP A 245 5.02 -32.79 0.54
CA ASP A 245 4.71 -34.15 0.07
C ASP A 245 4.55 -35.11 1.25
N THR A 246 3.31 -35.36 1.65
CA THR A 246 2.98 -36.29 2.75
C THR A 246 3.55 -37.67 2.56
N MET A 247 3.61 -38.16 1.32
CA MET A 247 4.13 -39.48 1.03
C MET A 247 5.64 -39.53 1.26
N ASP A 248 6.40 -38.56 0.75
CA ASP A 248 7.87 -38.51 0.89
C ASP A 248 8.29 -38.37 2.36
N TRP A 249 7.74 -37.38 3.09
CA TRP A 249 8.22 -37.13 4.45
C TRP A 249 7.78 -38.21 5.45
N SER A 250 6.59 -38.79 5.29
CA SER A 250 6.12 -39.87 6.15
C SER A 250 6.90 -41.16 5.91
N THR A 251 7.14 -41.53 4.66
CA THR A 251 7.96 -42.70 4.29
C THR A 251 9.35 -42.59 4.89
N ARG A 252 10.02 -41.44 4.73
CA ARG A 252 11.35 -41.22 5.31
C ARG A 252 11.33 -41.30 6.83
N PHE A 253 10.29 -40.79 7.48
CA PHE A 253 10.14 -40.92 8.93
C PHE A 253 10.05 -42.38 9.35
N PHE A 254 9.16 -43.15 8.72
CA PHE A 254 8.99 -44.57 9.03
C PHE A 254 10.26 -45.38 8.76
N ASP A 255 10.95 -45.12 7.65
CA ASP A 255 12.23 -45.77 7.32
C ASP A 255 13.27 -45.59 8.42
N VAL A 256 13.37 -44.38 8.98
CA VAL A 256 14.31 -44.07 10.06
C VAL A 256 13.97 -44.84 11.34
N ILE A 257 12.68 -44.90 11.70
CA ILE A 257 12.24 -45.53 12.96
C ILE A 257 11.99 -47.03 12.83
N ARG A 258 11.97 -47.61 11.61
CA ARG A 258 11.75 -49.05 11.38
C ARG A 258 12.77 -49.92 12.09
N ASN A 259 13.98 -49.41 12.30
CA ASN A 259 15.03 -50.08 13.04
C ASN A 259 14.78 -50.11 14.57
N LEU A 260 13.86 -49.31 15.10
CA LEU A 260 13.46 -49.38 16.52
C LEU A 260 12.44 -50.48 16.78
N ASP A 261 11.36 -50.53 15.98
CA ASP A 261 10.26 -51.48 16.15
C ASP A 261 9.55 -51.70 14.80
N HIS A 262 10.03 -52.67 14.03
CA HIS A 262 9.51 -52.98 12.70
C HIS A 262 8.02 -53.33 12.73
N ALA A 263 7.58 -54.14 13.69
CA ALA A 263 6.20 -54.61 13.77
C ALA A 263 5.24 -53.46 14.06
N TRP A 264 5.63 -52.55 14.95
CA TRP A 264 4.86 -51.35 15.22
C TRP A 264 4.78 -50.43 14.00
N VAL A 265 5.90 -50.18 13.32
CA VAL A 265 5.94 -49.32 12.13
C VAL A 265 5.00 -49.84 11.04
N SER A 266 5.08 -51.13 10.69
CA SER A 266 4.20 -51.70 9.67
C SER A 266 2.71 -51.60 10.02
N ALA A 267 2.34 -51.80 11.29
CA ALA A 267 0.95 -51.68 11.72
C ALA A 267 0.42 -50.24 11.58
N TYR A 268 1.25 -49.24 11.91
CA TYR A 268 0.86 -47.83 11.83
C TYR A 268 0.90 -47.27 10.41
N GLU A 269 1.83 -47.74 9.55
CA GLU A 269 1.81 -47.42 8.11
C GLU A 269 0.47 -47.84 7.49
N ILE A 270 -0.04 -49.05 7.82
CA ILE A 270 -1.36 -49.51 7.37
C ILE A 270 -2.47 -48.63 7.93
N GLN A 271 -2.42 -48.29 9.22
CA GLN A 271 -3.46 -47.46 9.86
C GLN A 271 -3.53 -46.04 9.27
N LEU A 272 -2.40 -45.48 8.86
CA LEU A 272 -2.31 -44.11 8.36
C LEU A 272 -2.37 -44.03 6.84
N TYR A 273 -2.48 -45.15 6.12
CA TYR A 273 -2.45 -45.19 4.66
C TYR A 273 -3.45 -44.21 4.02
N ASP A 274 -4.71 -44.24 4.43
CA ASP A 274 -5.74 -43.33 3.89
C ASP A 274 -5.42 -41.86 4.17
N LYS A 275 -4.81 -41.54 5.33
CA LYS A 275 -4.40 -40.17 5.65
C LYS A 275 -3.23 -39.71 4.80
N ILE A 276 -2.28 -40.61 4.52
CA ILE A 276 -1.11 -40.36 3.68
C ILE A 276 -1.55 -40.14 2.23
N ASP A 277 -2.38 -41.04 1.70
CA ASP A 277 -2.89 -40.99 0.32
C ASP A 277 -3.74 -39.75 0.06
N ASN A 278 -4.58 -39.36 1.04
CA ASN A 278 -5.38 -38.15 0.95
C ASN A 278 -4.62 -36.85 1.32
N ASN A 279 -3.32 -36.92 1.63
CA ASN A 279 -2.50 -35.76 2.04
C ASN A 279 -3.08 -35.00 3.26
N THR A 280 -3.72 -35.70 4.19
CA THR A 280 -4.38 -35.13 5.39
C THR A 280 -3.62 -35.43 6.68
N LEU A 281 -2.50 -36.14 6.61
CA LEU A 281 -1.69 -36.45 7.77
C LEU A 281 -0.91 -35.20 8.23
N GLU A 282 -1.03 -34.84 9.51
CA GLU A 282 -0.24 -33.75 10.09
C GLU A 282 1.04 -34.27 10.76
N TYR A 283 2.10 -33.45 10.82
CA TYR A 283 3.32 -33.78 11.58
C TYR A 283 3.02 -34.09 13.05
N LYS A 284 2.02 -33.40 13.62
CA LYS A 284 1.57 -33.61 15.01
C LYS A 284 0.99 -34.99 15.24
N ASP A 285 0.26 -35.53 14.27
CA ASP A 285 -0.29 -36.90 14.37
C ASP A 285 0.86 -37.90 14.53
N LEU A 286 1.85 -37.81 13.65
CA LEU A 286 2.99 -38.72 13.62
C LEU A 286 3.88 -38.52 14.86
N THR A 287 4.15 -37.28 15.26
CA THR A 287 4.96 -37.02 16.46
C THR A 287 4.31 -37.58 17.72
N ASN A 288 3.00 -37.40 17.90
CA ASN A 288 2.29 -37.92 19.06
C ASN A 288 2.27 -39.45 19.12
N LEU A 289 2.12 -40.11 17.97
CA LEU A 289 2.18 -41.57 17.87
C LEU A 289 3.58 -42.11 18.23
N PHE A 290 4.63 -41.47 17.70
CA PHE A 290 5.99 -41.89 17.99
C PHE A 290 6.34 -41.68 19.48
N ARG A 291 5.90 -40.59 20.12
CA ARG A 291 6.08 -40.42 21.58
C ARG A 291 5.44 -41.56 22.39
N ARG A 292 4.25 -42.03 21.99
CA ARG A 292 3.60 -43.20 22.64
C ARG A 292 4.42 -44.47 22.47
N LEU A 293 5.05 -44.69 21.30
CA LEU A 293 5.97 -45.81 21.08
C LEU A 293 7.16 -45.73 22.04
N ILE A 294 7.80 -44.56 22.13
CA ILE A 294 8.96 -44.38 23.02
C ILE A 294 8.58 -44.60 24.48
N GLN A 295 7.43 -44.09 24.94
CA GLN A 295 6.95 -44.37 26.30
C GLN A 295 6.77 -45.88 26.55
N ARG A 296 6.24 -46.63 25.57
CA ARG A 296 6.07 -48.08 25.67
C ARG A 296 7.41 -48.83 25.72
N LEU A 297 8.37 -48.45 24.88
CA LEU A 297 9.68 -49.10 24.78
C LEU A 297 10.56 -48.85 26.01
N TYR A 298 10.45 -47.68 26.62
CA TYR A 298 11.26 -47.29 27.78
C TYR A 298 10.49 -47.33 29.11
N SER A 299 9.27 -47.88 29.11
CA SER A 299 8.51 -48.12 30.34
C SER A 299 9.21 -49.14 31.23
N PRO A 300 9.30 -48.92 32.55
CA PRO A 300 9.94 -49.85 33.48
C PRO A 300 9.27 -51.24 33.56
N ALA A 301 8.05 -51.39 33.03
CA ALA A 301 7.36 -52.68 32.95
C ALA A 301 7.88 -53.61 31.84
N ASN A 302 8.69 -53.10 30.90
CA ASN A 302 9.24 -53.83 29.75
C ASN A 302 10.75 -54.06 29.84
N ARG A 303 11.39 -53.84 31.00
CA ARG A 303 12.80 -54.15 31.27
C ARG A 303 12.96 -55.35 32.18
#